data_AF-F2FAA9-F1
#
_entry.id   AF-F2FAA9-F1
#
_cell.length_a   1.000
_cell.length_b   1.000
_cell.length_c   1.000
_cell.angle_alpha   90.00
_cell.angle_beta   90.00
_cell.angle_gamma   90.00
#
_symmetry.space_group_name_H-M   'P 1'
#
loop_
_entity.id
_entity.type
_entity.pdbx_description
1 polymer ?
#
loop_
_entity_poly.entity_id
_entity_poly.type
_entity_poly.pdbx_seq_one_letter_code
_entity_poly.pdbx_strand_id
1 'polypeptide(L)'
;MFIINTVALWVIISVSINNYLMTLPIPVIRKKDFPTTYMIPQKNRIDFQKDTECAAFSTAYLLRHFGKEAEGEALYKHFPNKTKAGNVYPKGIRTVLRNNGFKTNYYKGTIDTLKYEVSKGTPVIVFIKVQKDLKNLHFVPVVGYDKEHIYLSESLSHLVNCEEKQQNYNRKVPIEEFKMLWNVKRIHMLPYSNTYIAVDANNTLSSR
;
A
#
# COMPACT_ATOMS: atom_id res chain seq x y z
N MET A 1 19.27 37.98 8.57
CA MET A 1 19.58 36.67 9.18
C MET A 1 18.41 36.01 9.90
N PHE A 2 17.64 36.72 10.74
CA PHE A 2 16.54 36.12 11.52
C PHE A 2 15.41 35.48 10.67
N ILE A 3 14.97 36.15 9.60
CA ILE A 3 13.90 35.65 8.71
C ILE A 3 14.36 34.39 7.95
N ILE A 4 15.60 34.39 7.44
CA ILE A 4 16.18 33.24 6.71
C ILE A 4 16.27 32.01 7.64
N ASN A 5 16.71 32.20 8.89
CA ASN A 5 16.78 31.12 9.87
C ASN A 5 15.39 30.57 10.24
N THR A 6 14.38 31.44 10.31
CA THR A 6 12.99 31.05 10.62
C THR A 6 12.37 30.23 9.48
N VAL A 7 12.58 30.65 8.22
CA VAL A 7 12.10 29.91 7.04
C VAL A 7 12.79 28.56 6.93
N ALA A 8 14.12 28.51 7.11
CA ALA A 8 14.88 27.26 7.09
C ALA A 8 14.39 26.27 8.17
N LEU A 9 14.17 26.76 9.39
CA LEU A 9 13.66 25.95 10.49
C LEU A 9 12.27 25.38 10.19
N TRP A 10 11.37 26.18 9.63
CA TRP A 10 10.02 25.74 9.26
C TRP A 10 10.04 24.65 8.17
N VAL A 11 10.93 24.78 7.18
CA VAL A 11 11.14 23.77 6.13
C VAL A 11 11.63 22.46 6.75
N ILE A 12 12.63 22.51 7.64
CA ILE A 12 13.17 21.32 8.31
C ILE A 12 12.10 20.61 9.12
N ILE A 13 11.32 21.35 9.93
CA ILE A 13 10.23 20.78 10.73
C ILE A 13 9.19 20.12 9.83
N SER A 14 8.77 20.82 8.77
CA SER A 14 7.76 20.31 7.83
C SER A 14 8.23 19.03 7.12
N VAL A 15 9.49 18.99 6.68
CA VAL A 15 10.10 17.80 6.06
C VAL A 15 10.19 16.64 7.05
N SER A 16 10.61 16.90 8.29
CA SER A 16 10.66 15.88 9.34
C SER A 16 9.29 15.30 9.67
N ILE A 17 8.27 16.14 9.83
CA ILE A 17 6.88 15.70 10.06
C ILE A 17 6.40 14.87 8.87
N ASN A 18 6.62 15.34 7.64
CA ASN A 18 6.22 14.61 6.44
C ASN A 18 6.91 13.25 6.34
N ASN A 19 8.22 13.17 6.59
CA ASN A 19 8.96 11.91 6.58
C ASN A 19 8.50 10.94 7.68
N TYR A 20 8.13 11.47 8.85
CA TYR A 20 7.57 10.67 9.93
C TYR A 20 6.19 10.10 9.56
N LEU A 21 5.27 10.93 9.05
CA LEU A 21 3.92 10.51 8.67
C LEU A 21 3.92 9.60 7.44
N MET A 22 4.66 9.98 6.39
CA MET A 22 4.76 9.19 5.17
C MET A 22 5.60 7.93 5.34
N THR A 23 6.40 7.83 6.42
CA THR A 23 7.45 6.82 6.63
C THR A 23 8.47 6.82 5.49
N LEU A 24 9.73 7.13 5.76
CA LEU A 24 10.75 7.03 4.72
C LEU A 24 10.86 5.58 4.20
N PRO A 25 10.64 5.32 2.88
CA PRO A 25 10.65 3.97 2.36
C PRO A 25 12.08 3.44 2.22
N ILE A 26 12.24 2.14 2.47
CA ILE A 26 13.51 1.42 2.39
C ILE A 26 13.75 1.05 0.92
N PRO A 27 14.83 1.52 0.27
CA PRO A 27 15.13 1.12 -1.10
C PRO A 27 15.51 -0.37 -1.16
N VAL A 28 14.97 -1.09 -2.14
CA VAL A 28 15.27 -2.52 -2.35
C VAL A 28 15.80 -2.73 -3.76
N ILE A 29 17.00 -3.28 -3.87
CA ILE A 29 17.71 -3.54 -5.15
C ILE A 29 17.90 -5.06 -5.36
N ARG A 30 17.31 -5.90 -4.51
CA ARG A 30 17.56 -7.36 -4.55
C ARG A 30 16.95 -7.99 -5.79
N LYS A 31 17.79 -8.63 -6.61
CA LYS A 31 17.38 -9.70 -7.53
C LYS A 31 17.36 -11.00 -6.73
N LYS A 32 16.19 -11.63 -6.65
CA LYS A 32 16.02 -12.99 -6.15
C LYS A 32 15.15 -13.72 -7.15
N ASP A 33 15.30 -15.02 -7.23
CA ASP A 33 14.42 -15.84 -8.04
C ASP A 33 13.00 -15.83 -7.45
N PHE A 34 12.02 -15.69 -8.33
CA PHE A 34 10.59 -15.80 -8.03
C PHE A 34 9.90 -16.40 -9.26
N PRO A 35 8.75 -17.08 -9.08
CA PRO A 35 8.04 -17.68 -10.19
C PRO A 35 7.53 -16.61 -11.16
N THR A 36 7.49 -16.93 -12.46
CA THR A 36 7.07 -15.97 -13.51
C THR A 36 5.61 -15.55 -13.40
N THR A 37 4.78 -16.40 -12.79
CA THR A 37 3.39 -16.15 -12.42
C THR A 37 3.17 -16.57 -10.97
N TYR A 38 2.34 -15.83 -10.25
CA TYR A 38 1.98 -16.19 -8.88
C TYR A 38 0.60 -15.63 -8.53
N MET A 39 -0.20 -16.42 -7.84
CA MET A 39 -1.46 -16.00 -7.24
C MET A 39 -1.49 -16.50 -5.80
N ILE A 40 -1.81 -15.61 -4.87
CA ILE A 40 -2.01 -16.02 -3.48
C ILE A 40 -3.24 -16.94 -3.42
N PRO A 41 -3.09 -18.20 -2.93
CA PRO A 41 -4.15 -19.20 -3.03
C PRO A 41 -5.24 -19.01 -1.98
N GLN A 42 -4.93 -18.35 -0.85
CA GLN A 42 -5.87 -18.14 0.23
C GLN A 42 -7.01 -17.23 -0.21
N LYS A 43 -8.25 -17.70 -0.01
CA LYS A 43 -9.47 -16.95 -0.26
C LYS A 43 -9.56 -15.73 0.67
N ASN A 44 -9.95 -14.60 0.13
CA ASN A 44 -10.15 -13.37 0.88
C ASN A 44 -11.27 -12.53 0.27
N ARG A 45 -11.56 -11.35 0.81
CA ARG A 45 -12.52 -10.40 0.24
C ARG A 45 -12.04 -8.97 0.39
N ILE A 46 -12.27 -8.17 -0.65
CA ILE A 46 -12.20 -6.71 -0.58
C ILE A 46 -13.62 -6.17 -0.66
N ASP A 47 -13.97 -5.29 0.26
CA ASP A 47 -15.25 -4.60 0.25
C ASP A 47 -15.10 -3.26 -0.51
N PHE A 48 -16.21 -2.70 -1.00
CA PHE A 48 -16.17 -1.41 -1.69
C PHE A 48 -16.23 -0.24 -0.71
N GLN A 49 -15.30 0.71 -0.88
CA GLN A 49 -15.29 1.96 -0.12
C GLN A 49 -16.25 2.97 -0.74
N LYS A 50 -16.69 3.95 0.06
CA LYS A 50 -17.53 5.06 -0.43
C LYS A 50 -16.73 6.34 -0.66
N ASP A 51 -15.78 6.63 0.22
CA ASP A 51 -15.04 7.89 0.25
C ASP A 51 -13.51 7.68 0.20
N THR A 52 -12.73 8.35 1.05
CA THR A 52 -11.24 8.32 1.09
C THR A 52 -10.69 7.22 2.01
N GLU A 53 -11.30 6.05 1.98
CA GLU A 53 -11.13 4.98 2.99
C GLU A 53 -10.17 3.86 2.56
N CYS A 54 -9.59 3.93 1.36
CA CYS A 54 -8.77 2.89 0.74
C CYS A 54 -7.73 2.24 1.66
N ALA A 55 -7.09 3.02 2.54
CA ALA A 55 -6.12 2.52 3.50
C ALA A 55 -6.74 1.53 4.50
N ALA A 56 -7.95 1.80 4.99
CA ALA A 56 -8.64 0.93 5.94
C ALA A 56 -9.11 -0.36 5.26
N PHE A 57 -9.67 -0.27 4.06
CA PHE A 57 -10.11 -1.44 3.28
C PHE A 57 -8.92 -2.33 2.86
N SER A 58 -7.83 -1.74 2.40
CA SER A 58 -6.57 -2.46 2.13
C SER A 58 -6.01 -3.13 3.39
N THR A 59 -6.11 -2.47 4.54
CA THR A 59 -5.65 -3.03 5.82
C THR A 59 -6.54 -4.17 6.29
N ALA A 60 -7.88 -4.04 6.17
CA ALA A 60 -8.83 -5.10 6.45
C ALA A 60 -8.55 -6.34 5.61
N TYR A 61 -8.24 -6.17 4.32
CA TYR A 61 -7.84 -7.26 3.44
C TYR A 61 -6.61 -8.01 3.99
N LEU A 62 -5.56 -7.30 4.39
CA LEU A 62 -4.38 -7.94 4.99
C LEU A 62 -4.69 -8.61 6.34
N LEU A 63 -5.52 -8.01 7.21
CA LEU A 63 -5.89 -8.62 8.48
C LEU A 63 -6.65 -9.93 8.28
N ARG A 64 -7.61 -9.97 7.34
CA ARG A 64 -8.35 -11.18 6.96
C ARG A 64 -7.43 -12.24 6.36
N HIS A 65 -6.42 -11.83 5.59
CA HIS A 65 -5.38 -12.76 5.11
C HIS A 65 -4.66 -13.45 6.28
N PHE A 66 -4.48 -12.78 7.42
CA PHE A 66 -3.91 -13.39 8.63
C PHE A 66 -4.97 -13.99 9.58
N GLY A 67 -6.18 -14.26 9.10
CA GLY A 67 -7.26 -14.88 9.89
C GLY A 67 -7.91 -13.96 10.92
N LYS A 68 -7.66 -12.65 10.85
CA LYS A 68 -8.33 -11.65 11.69
C LYS A 68 -9.46 -11.01 10.91
N GLU A 69 -10.69 -11.37 11.23
CA GLU A 69 -11.86 -10.68 10.66
C GLU A 69 -11.81 -9.20 11.00
N ALA A 70 -12.00 -8.36 9.99
CA ALA A 70 -11.93 -6.91 10.12
C ALA A 70 -12.79 -6.25 9.04
N GLU A 71 -13.60 -5.27 9.39
CA GLU A 71 -14.43 -4.53 8.45
C GLU A 71 -13.80 -3.18 8.10
N GLY A 72 -13.71 -2.85 6.82
CA GLY A 72 -13.03 -1.63 6.32
C GLY A 72 -13.60 -0.36 6.94
N GLU A 73 -14.93 -0.22 6.94
CA GLU A 73 -15.64 0.93 7.53
C GLU A 73 -15.39 1.05 9.05
N ALA A 74 -15.42 -0.08 9.76
CA ALA A 74 -15.20 -0.11 11.22
C ALA A 74 -13.75 0.28 11.58
N LEU A 75 -12.77 -0.25 10.84
CA LEU A 75 -11.37 0.16 10.98
C LEU A 75 -11.20 1.65 10.66
N TYR A 76 -11.86 2.14 9.61
CA TYR A 76 -11.70 3.51 9.15
C TYR A 76 -12.08 4.54 10.22
N LYS A 77 -13.15 4.31 11.00
CA LYS A 77 -13.62 5.21 12.06
C LYS A 77 -12.49 5.64 13.02
N HIS A 78 -11.66 4.68 13.43
CA HIS A 78 -10.57 4.91 14.39
C HIS A 78 -9.16 4.81 13.77
N PHE A 79 -9.05 4.93 12.43
CA PHE A 79 -7.78 4.76 11.76
C PHE A 79 -6.76 5.84 12.16
N PRO A 80 -5.54 5.48 12.61
CA PRO A 80 -4.56 6.46 13.08
C PRO A 80 -3.91 7.21 11.91
N ASN A 81 -3.38 8.41 12.18
CA ASN A 81 -2.69 9.26 11.19
C ASN A 81 -3.58 9.60 9.98
N LYS A 82 -4.87 9.88 10.23
CA LYS A 82 -5.80 10.47 9.27
C LYS A 82 -5.62 11.98 9.18
N THR A 83 -5.70 12.52 7.97
CA THR A 83 -5.84 13.95 7.70
C THR A 83 -7.27 14.42 8.02
N LYS A 84 -7.48 15.74 8.12
CA LYS A 84 -8.83 16.32 8.26
C LYS A 84 -9.75 15.97 7.08
N ALA A 85 -9.19 15.74 5.90
CA ALA A 85 -9.92 15.33 4.69
C ALA A 85 -10.14 13.81 4.59
N GLY A 86 -9.81 13.04 5.65
CA GLY A 86 -10.04 11.60 5.70
C GLY A 86 -8.94 10.73 5.09
N ASN A 87 -8.01 11.29 4.31
CA ASN A 87 -6.88 10.53 3.77
C ASN A 87 -5.96 10.02 4.88
N VAL A 88 -5.40 8.83 4.68
CA VAL A 88 -4.53 8.16 5.65
C VAL A 88 -3.09 8.15 5.12
N TYR A 89 -2.12 8.45 5.99
CA TYR A 89 -0.70 8.29 5.66
C TYR A 89 -0.25 6.82 5.76
N PRO A 90 0.80 6.37 5.02
CA PRO A 90 1.36 5.02 5.14
C PRO A 90 1.66 4.58 6.58
N LYS A 91 2.08 5.51 7.46
CA LYS A 91 2.27 5.23 8.89
C LYS A 91 1.00 4.73 9.57
N GLY A 92 -0.18 5.20 9.18
CA GLY A 92 -1.46 4.74 9.70
C GLY A 92 -1.64 3.24 9.48
N ILE A 93 -1.48 2.78 8.23
CA ILE A 93 -1.59 1.37 7.85
C ILE A 93 -0.62 0.52 8.66
N ARG A 94 0.64 0.96 8.72
CA ARG A 94 1.69 0.27 9.48
C ARG A 94 1.38 0.21 10.97
N THR A 95 0.80 1.27 11.54
CA THR A 95 0.42 1.31 12.96
C THR A 95 -0.66 0.28 13.26
N VAL A 96 -1.72 0.21 12.43
CA VAL A 96 -2.79 -0.78 12.63
C VAL A 96 -2.28 -2.20 12.52
N LEU A 97 -1.47 -2.52 11.50
CA LEU A 97 -0.88 -3.85 11.34
C LEU A 97 0.05 -4.22 12.51
N ARG A 98 0.88 -3.29 12.99
CA ARG A 98 1.76 -3.51 14.15
C ARG A 98 1.00 -3.73 15.44
N ASN A 99 -0.06 -2.96 15.68
CA ASN A 99 -0.93 -3.16 16.84
C ASN A 99 -1.64 -4.53 16.80
N ASN A 100 -1.75 -5.14 15.62
CA ASN A 100 -2.26 -6.50 15.44
C ASN A 100 -1.15 -7.58 15.48
N GLY A 101 0.08 -7.23 15.89
CA GLY A 101 1.18 -8.17 16.06
C GLY A 101 2.07 -8.38 14.83
N PHE A 102 1.83 -7.64 13.74
CA PHE A 102 2.54 -7.82 12.49
C PHE A 102 3.70 -6.85 12.31
N LYS A 103 4.88 -7.38 11.99
CA LYS A 103 6.01 -6.55 11.59
C LYS A 103 5.82 -6.08 10.15
N THR A 104 5.90 -4.77 9.94
CA THR A 104 5.70 -4.14 8.62
C THR A 104 6.96 -3.46 8.11
N ASN A 105 7.24 -3.64 6.83
CA ASN A 105 8.24 -2.88 6.08
C ASN A 105 7.56 -1.98 5.05
N TYR A 106 8.14 -0.82 4.79
CA TYR A 106 7.70 0.08 3.73
C TYR A 106 8.85 0.25 2.76
N TYR A 107 8.68 -0.27 1.56
CA TYR A 107 9.74 -0.42 0.57
C TYR A 107 9.56 0.53 -0.60
N LYS A 108 10.66 0.87 -1.25
CA LYS A 108 10.73 1.47 -2.58
C LYS A 108 11.40 0.47 -3.52
N GLY A 109 10.76 0.13 -4.62
CA GLY A 109 11.18 -1.01 -5.44
C GLY A 109 10.91 -0.88 -6.94
N THR A 110 10.99 -2.03 -7.60
CA THR A 110 10.70 -2.26 -9.02
C THR A 110 9.57 -3.27 -9.13
N ILE A 111 9.10 -3.55 -10.36
CA ILE A 111 8.14 -4.63 -10.61
C ILE A 111 8.67 -5.96 -10.09
N ASP A 112 9.95 -6.25 -10.33
CA ASP A 112 10.57 -7.50 -9.88
C ASP A 112 10.60 -7.63 -8.36
N THR A 113 10.93 -6.55 -7.63
CA THR A 113 10.93 -6.63 -6.16
C THR A 113 9.52 -6.70 -5.58
N LEU A 114 8.53 -6.10 -6.24
CA LEU A 114 7.12 -6.27 -5.89
C LEU A 114 6.65 -7.71 -6.13
N LYS A 115 6.95 -8.29 -7.29
CA LYS A 115 6.64 -9.69 -7.64
C LYS A 115 7.31 -10.66 -6.67
N TYR A 116 8.58 -10.43 -6.35
CA TYR A 116 9.28 -11.19 -5.32
C TYR A 116 8.56 -11.14 -3.97
N GLU A 117 8.11 -9.95 -3.54
CA GLU A 117 7.45 -9.81 -2.24
C GLU A 117 6.09 -10.51 -2.21
N VAL A 118 5.28 -10.35 -3.27
CA VAL A 118 3.97 -11.00 -3.43
C VAL A 118 4.12 -12.53 -3.49
N SER A 119 5.17 -13.04 -4.14
CA SER A 119 5.41 -14.48 -4.25
C SER A 119 5.80 -15.19 -2.96
N LYS A 120 6.00 -14.44 -1.86
CA LYS A 120 6.09 -15.00 -0.50
C LYS A 120 4.74 -15.48 0.04
N GLY A 121 3.65 -15.22 -0.67
CA GLY A 121 2.30 -15.68 -0.30
C GLY A 121 1.48 -14.68 0.52
N THR A 122 2.00 -13.47 0.77
CA THR A 122 1.32 -12.43 1.54
C THR A 122 0.95 -11.24 0.65
N PRO A 123 -0.29 -10.71 0.71
CA PRO A 123 -0.68 -9.53 -0.03
C PRO A 123 0.17 -8.31 0.35
N VAL A 124 0.49 -7.49 -0.64
CA VAL A 124 1.32 -6.30 -0.47
C VAL A 124 0.48 -5.07 -0.80
N ILE A 125 0.46 -4.06 0.07
CA ILE A 125 -0.31 -2.83 -0.19
C ILE A 125 0.57 -1.85 -0.96
N VAL A 126 0.21 -1.53 -2.21
CA VAL A 126 0.92 -0.54 -3.03
C VAL A 126 0.29 0.84 -2.90
N PHE A 127 1.10 1.87 -3.16
CA PHE A 127 0.63 3.26 -3.20
C PHE A 127 0.68 3.78 -4.64
N ILE A 128 -0.49 3.91 -5.27
CA ILE A 128 -0.64 4.21 -6.69
C ILE A 128 -1.51 5.46 -6.91
N LYS A 129 -1.56 5.97 -8.14
CA LYS A 129 -2.61 6.89 -8.59
C LYS A 129 -3.88 6.11 -8.89
N VAL A 130 -5.04 6.73 -8.66
CA VAL A 130 -6.35 6.21 -9.09
C VAL A 130 -6.40 6.07 -10.62
N GLN A 131 -5.94 7.10 -11.33
CA GLN A 131 -5.82 7.14 -12.78
C GLN A 131 -4.52 7.88 -13.16
N LYS A 132 -3.97 7.59 -14.35
CA LYS A 132 -2.65 8.09 -14.79
C LYS A 132 -2.48 9.62 -14.70
N ASP A 133 -3.55 10.36 -15.02
CA ASP A 133 -3.57 11.82 -15.14
C ASP A 133 -4.13 12.52 -13.88
N LEU A 134 -4.68 11.75 -12.93
CA LEU A 134 -5.28 12.30 -11.72
C LEU A 134 -4.28 12.37 -10.57
N LYS A 135 -4.49 13.38 -9.72
CA LYS A 135 -3.72 13.58 -8.48
C LYS A 135 -4.25 12.76 -7.30
N ASN A 136 -5.30 11.96 -7.49
CA ASN A 136 -5.83 11.14 -6.40
C ASN A 136 -4.95 9.91 -6.23
N LEU A 137 -4.51 9.70 -5.00
CA LEU A 137 -3.65 8.58 -4.62
C LEU A 137 -4.49 7.53 -3.91
N HIS A 138 -4.08 6.28 -4.02
CA HIS A 138 -4.88 5.13 -3.64
C HIS A 138 -3.97 4.03 -3.09
N PHE A 139 -4.40 3.43 -1.98
CA PHE A 139 -3.81 2.21 -1.46
C PHE A 139 -4.63 1.02 -1.94
N VAL A 140 -3.94 0.02 -2.50
CA VAL A 140 -4.59 -1.20 -2.99
C VAL A 140 -3.71 -2.42 -2.71
N PRO A 141 -4.28 -3.56 -2.28
CA PRO A 141 -3.55 -4.82 -2.18
C PRO A 141 -3.22 -5.40 -3.56
N VAL A 142 -1.98 -5.80 -3.74
CA VAL A 142 -1.52 -6.69 -4.81
C VAL A 142 -1.56 -8.12 -4.29
N VAL A 143 -2.20 -9.00 -5.05
CA VAL A 143 -2.46 -10.39 -4.64
C VAL A 143 -1.96 -11.44 -5.61
N GLY A 144 -1.41 -10.99 -6.73
CA GLY A 144 -0.79 -11.86 -7.71
C GLY A 144 -0.28 -11.08 -8.91
N TYR A 145 0.31 -11.81 -9.82
CA TYR A 145 0.83 -11.30 -11.07
C TYR A 145 1.03 -12.43 -12.08
N ASP A 146 1.09 -12.05 -13.36
CA ASP A 146 1.60 -12.88 -14.43
C ASP A 146 2.75 -12.17 -15.17
N LYS A 147 3.11 -12.66 -16.36
CA LYS A 147 4.17 -12.06 -17.19
C LYS A 147 3.84 -10.65 -17.66
N GLU A 148 2.57 -10.34 -17.81
CA GLU A 148 2.03 -9.14 -18.47
C GLU A 148 1.22 -8.25 -17.53
N HIS A 149 0.71 -8.78 -16.42
CA HIS A 149 -0.25 -8.11 -15.55
C HIS A 149 0.09 -8.20 -14.05
N ILE A 150 -0.42 -7.21 -13.32
CA ILE A 150 -0.53 -7.20 -11.86
C ILE A 150 -2.01 -7.36 -11.48
N TYR A 151 -2.30 -8.18 -10.47
CA TYR A 151 -3.65 -8.43 -9.97
C TYR A 151 -3.89 -7.74 -8.64
N LEU A 152 -4.98 -6.96 -8.58
CA LEU A 152 -5.31 -6.05 -7.50
C LEU A 152 -6.66 -6.38 -6.87
N SER A 153 -6.74 -6.27 -5.55
CA SER A 153 -8.00 -6.29 -4.80
C SER A 153 -8.51 -4.87 -4.60
N GLU A 154 -9.19 -4.34 -5.60
CA GLU A 154 -9.63 -2.96 -5.72
C GLU A 154 -10.89 -2.67 -4.88
N SER A 155 -10.83 -1.63 -4.04
CA SER A 155 -11.96 -1.18 -3.22
C SER A 155 -12.77 -0.06 -3.88
N LEU A 156 -12.30 0.54 -4.97
CA LEU A 156 -13.05 1.48 -5.79
C LEU A 156 -13.82 0.74 -6.88
N SER A 157 -15.14 0.58 -6.70
CA SER A 157 -16.01 -0.20 -7.60
C SER A 157 -15.90 0.19 -9.08
N HIS A 158 -15.75 1.48 -9.37
CA HIS A 158 -15.63 1.99 -10.75
C HIS A 158 -14.29 1.66 -11.45
N LEU A 159 -13.31 1.07 -10.74
CA LEU A 159 -12.04 0.62 -11.31
C LEU A 159 -11.97 -0.90 -11.51
N VAL A 160 -13.00 -1.63 -11.07
CA VAL A 160 -13.13 -3.07 -11.29
C VAL A 160 -13.26 -3.35 -12.79
N ASN A 161 -12.48 -4.31 -13.29
CA ASN A 161 -12.46 -4.66 -14.71
C ASN A 161 -12.39 -6.18 -14.95
N CYS A 162 -12.59 -6.98 -13.91
CA CYS A 162 -12.65 -8.43 -13.98
C CYS A 162 -13.89 -8.89 -13.22
N GLU A 163 -14.75 -9.66 -13.88
CA GLU A 163 -15.93 -10.29 -13.25
C GLU A 163 -15.63 -11.71 -12.73
N GLU A 164 -14.37 -12.15 -12.84
CA GLU A 164 -14.04 -13.53 -12.50
C GLU A 164 -14.26 -13.81 -11.02
N LYS A 165 -15.00 -14.89 -10.74
CA LYS A 165 -15.25 -15.51 -9.44
C LYS A 165 -13.97 -15.97 -8.71
N GLN A 166 -12.79 -15.56 -9.17
CA GLN A 166 -11.50 -15.75 -8.54
C GLN A 166 -11.44 -14.82 -7.33
N GLN A 167 -11.71 -15.39 -6.15
CA GLN A 167 -12.12 -14.68 -4.93
C GLN A 167 -11.13 -13.61 -4.41
N ASN A 168 -9.94 -13.47 -5.00
CA ASN A 168 -8.87 -12.67 -4.44
C ASN A 168 -8.61 -11.33 -5.15
N TYR A 169 -8.95 -11.17 -6.43
CA TYR A 169 -8.78 -9.92 -7.18
C TYR A 169 -10.02 -9.59 -8.00
N ASN A 170 -10.19 -8.31 -8.30
CA ASN A 170 -11.28 -7.77 -9.12
C ASN A 170 -10.78 -6.70 -10.11
N ARG A 171 -9.47 -6.44 -10.13
CA ARG A 171 -8.82 -5.56 -11.10
C ARG A 171 -7.52 -6.17 -11.61
N LYS A 172 -7.40 -6.29 -12.94
CA LYS A 172 -6.21 -6.72 -13.66
C LYS A 172 -5.63 -5.54 -14.41
N VAL A 173 -4.34 -5.25 -14.20
CA VAL A 173 -3.66 -4.08 -14.78
C VAL A 173 -2.43 -4.53 -15.55
N PRO A 174 -2.28 -4.15 -16.84
CA PRO A 174 -1.05 -4.37 -17.59
C PRO A 174 0.16 -3.75 -16.86
N ILE A 175 1.31 -4.43 -16.86
CA ILE A 175 2.50 -4.01 -16.10
C ILE A 175 2.95 -2.60 -16.50
N GLU A 176 2.90 -2.24 -17.79
CA GLU A 176 3.28 -0.90 -18.24
C GLU A 176 2.34 0.18 -17.72
N GLU A 177 1.03 -0.09 -17.70
CA GLU A 177 0.06 0.81 -17.09
C GLU A 177 0.28 0.91 -15.57
N PHE A 178 0.49 -0.23 -14.91
CA PHE A 178 0.76 -0.28 -13.47
C PHE A 178 1.97 0.56 -13.10
N LYS A 179 3.08 0.51 -13.87
CA LYS A 179 4.25 1.37 -13.66
C LYS A 179 3.89 2.86 -13.69
N MET A 180 2.99 3.28 -14.59
CA MET A 180 2.55 4.68 -14.69
C MET A 180 1.70 5.11 -13.48
N LEU A 181 0.81 4.22 -13.01
CA LEU A 181 -0.01 4.44 -11.82
C LEU A 181 0.86 4.47 -10.56
N TRP A 182 1.83 3.57 -10.46
CA TRP A 182 2.70 3.40 -9.30
C TRP A 182 3.79 4.47 -9.19
N ASN A 183 4.09 5.14 -10.29
CA ASN A 183 4.93 6.32 -10.31
C ASN A 183 4.16 7.56 -9.82
N VAL A 184 3.99 7.68 -8.51
CA VAL A 184 3.31 8.81 -7.85
C VAL A 184 4.18 10.08 -7.73
N LYS A 185 5.20 10.23 -8.57
CA LYS A 185 6.26 11.25 -8.41
C LYS A 185 5.66 12.65 -8.39
N ARG A 186 5.97 13.39 -7.32
CA ARG A 186 5.74 14.83 -7.19
C ARG A 186 6.99 15.46 -6.60
N ILE A 187 7.17 16.76 -6.80
CA ILE A 187 8.33 17.48 -6.28
C ILE A 187 8.52 17.29 -4.77
N HIS A 188 7.42 17.22 -4.01
CA HIS A 188 7.41 16.99 -2.55
C HIS A 188 7.21 15.51 -2.16
N MET A 189 7.14 14.58 -3.12
CA MET A 189 6.92 13.14 -2.87
C MET A 189 7.92 12.23 -3.60
N LEU A 190 9.09 12.74 -3.99
CA LEU A 190 10.11 11.99 -4.75
C LEU A 190 10.45 10.60 -4.14
N PRO A 191 10.57 10.45 -2.80
CA PRO A 191 10.87 9.14 -2.21
C PRO A 191 9.74 8.12 -2.39
N TYR A 192 8.50 8.58 -2.55
CA TYR A 192 7.30 7.76 -2.37
C TYR A 192 6.75 7.13 -3.65
N SER A 193 7.33 7.42 -4.82
CA SER A 193 7.06 6.65 -6.05
C SER A 193 7.52 5.21 -5.92
N ASN A 194 6.77 4.30 -6.53
CA ASN A 194 7.10 2.88 -6.58
C ASN A 194 7.28 2.27 -5.19
N THR A 195 6.36 2.60 -4.28
CA THR A 195 6.39 2.14 -2.89
C THR A 195 5.31 1.13 -2.56
N TYR A 196 5.62 0.26 -1.60
CA TYR A 196 4.68 -0.73 -1.08
C TYR A 196 4.94 -1.08 0.38
N ILE A 197 3.88 -1.43 1.09
CA ILE A 197 3.91 -1.93 2.47
C ILE A 197 3.79 -3.45 2.41
N ALA A 198 4.75 -4.14 3.01
CA ALA A 198 4.78 -5.59 3.14
C ALA A 198 4.81 -6.00 4.61
N VAL A 199 4.20 -7.14 4.92
CA VAL A 199 4.24 -7.77 6.25
C VAL A 199 5.27 -8.89 6.25
N ASP A 200 6.14 -8.90 7.26
CA ASP A 200 7.12 -9.97 7.50
C ASP A 200 6.42 -11.12 8.23
N ALA A 201 5.81 -12.04 7.48
CA ALA A 201 5.01 -13.14 8.01
C ALA A 201 5.81 -14.13 8.88
N ASN A 202 7.15 -14.13 8.80
CA ASN A 202 8.02 -15.01 9.58
C ASN A 202 8.37 -14.43 10.96
N ASN A 203 7.91 -13.22 11.30
CA ASN A 203 8.17 -12.57 12.57
C ASN A 203 6.89 -11.91 13.11
N THR A 204 5.96 -12.72 13.62
CA THR A 204 4.95 -12.22 14.57
C THR A 204 5.70 -11.64 15.77
N LEU A 205 5.41 -10.38 16.12
CA LEU A 205 5.97 -9.77 17.32
C LEU A 205 5.51 -10.61 18.51
N SER A 206 6.44 -11.30 19.19
CA SER A 206 6.07 -12.04 20.40
C SER A 206 5.47 -11.03 21.38
N SER A 207 4.23 -11.27 21.80
CA SER A 207 3.62 -10.54 22.90
C SER A 207 4.56 -10.63 24.10
N ARG A 208 5.13 -9.49 24.50
CA ARG A 208 5.61 -9.28 25.86
C ARG A 208 4.47 -8.72 26.68
#